data_AF-A0A9X1YSQ3-F1
#
_entry.id   AF-A0A9X1YSQ3-F1
#
_cell.length_a   1.000
_cell.length_b   1.000
_cell.length_c   1.000
_cell.angle_alpha   90.00
_cell.angle_beta   90.00
_cell.angle_gamma   90.00
#
_symmetry.space_group_name_H-M   'P 1'
#
loop_
_entity.id
_entity.type
_entity.pdbx_description
1 polymer ?
#
loop_
_entity_poly.entity_id
_entity_poly.type
_entity_poly.pdbx_seq_one_letter_code
_entity_poly.pdbx_strand_id
1 'polypeptide(L)'
;ARLPYLFATCRFAHYLKCIVRDKIGSFKEKDEMQRWLQDWILNYVDGDPAHSTETTKAQHPLAAAEVVVEEVEGNPGYYNSKFFLRPHYQLEGLTVSLRLVSKLPSAKGA
;
A
#
# COMPACT_ATOMS: atom_id res chain seq x y z
N ALA A 1 -5.23 -17.45 0.90
CA ALA A 1 -5.21 -16.28 0.00
C ALA A 1 -6.50 -15.51 0.19
N ARG A 2 -6.45 -14.19 0.46
CA ARG A 2 -7.64 -13.37 0.77
C ARG A 2 -8.06 -12.58 -0.45
N LEU A 3 -9.27 -12.82 -0.97
CA LEU A 3 -9.83 -12.13 -2.15
C LEU A 3 -9.88 -10.59 -2.02
N PRO A 4 -10.20 -9.98 -0.85
CA PRO A 4 -10.25 -8.52 -0.73
C PRO A 4 -8.97 -7.82 -1.15
N TYR A 5 -7.80 -8.38 -0.78
CA TYR A 5 -6.51 -7.80 -1.14
C TYR A 5 -6.18 -8.02 -2.61
N LEU A 6 -6.61 -9.16 -3.17
CA LEU A 6 -6.42 -9.47 -4.58
C LEU A 6 -7.23 -8.50 -5.47
N PHE A 7 -8.48 -8.20 -5.10
CA PHE A 7 -9.28 -7.19 -5.80
C PHE A 7 -8.65 -5.79 -5.76
N ALA A 8 -8.08 -5.38 -4.63
CA ALA A 8 -7.34 -4.12 -4.53
C ALA A 8 -6.16 -4.10 -5.53
N THR A 9 -5.34 -5.16 -5.56
CA THR A 9 -4.22 -5.25 -6.51
C THR A 9 -4.66 -5.24 -7.98
N CYS A 10 -5.73 -5.96 -8.33
CA CYS A 10 -6.26 -5.96 -9.69
C CYS A 10 -6.75 -4.57 -10.11
N ARG A 11 -7.36 -3.82 -9.19
CA ARG A 11 -7.82 -2.46 -9.49
C ARG A 11 -6.66 -1.51 -9.77
N PHE A 12 -5.58 -1.59 -8.98
CA PHE A 12 -4.37 -0.83 -9.26
C PHE A 12 -3.71 -1.22 -10.58
N ALA A 13 -3.69 -2.52 -10.92
CA ALA A 13 -3.18 -2.98 -12.22
C ALA A 13 -3.97 -2.36 -13.39
N HIS A 14 -5.31 -2.30 -13.28
CA HIS A 14 -6.15 -1.63 -14.29
C HIS A 14 -5.84 -0.13 -14.39
N TYR A 15 -5.69 0.58 -13.27
CA TYR A 15 -5.33 1.99 -13.31
C TYR A 15 -3.95 2.22 -13.93
N LEU A 16 -2.94 1.47 -13.50
CA LEU A 16 -1.58 1.54 -14.04
C LEU A 16 -1.58 1.31 -15.55
N LYS A 17 -2.33 0.31 -16.03
CA LYS A 17 -2.42 0.03 -17.47
C LYS A 17 -2.92 1.24 -18.27
N CYS A 18 -3.92 1.95 -17.75
CA CYS A 18 -4.47 3.13 -18.43
C CYS A 18 -3.51 4.33 -18.34
N ILE A 19 -3.10 4.72 -17.12
CA ILE A 19 -2.30 5.95 -16.94
C ILE A 19 -0.91 5.84 -17.55
N VAL A 20 -0.29 4.66 -17.51
CA VAL A 20 1.04 4.44 -18.08
C VAL A 20 0.95 4.43 -19.60
N ARG A 21 -0.07 3.79 -20.18
CA ARG A 21 -0.31 3.82 -21.62
C ARG A 21 -0.43 5.25 -22.14
N ASP A 22 -1.16 6.09 -21.43
CA ASP A 22 -1.38 7.48 -21.83
C ASP A 22 -0.12 8.35 -21.66
N LYS A 23 0.88 7.87 -20.89
CA LYS A 23 2.20 8.51 -20.71
C LYS A 23 3.28 8.01 -21.68
N ILE A 24 3.03 6.95 -22.45
CA ILE A 24 3.99 6.45 -23.44
C ILE A 24 4.26 7.54 -24.47
N GLY A 25 5.54 7.80 -24.76
CA GLY A 25 5.98 8.85 -25.67
C GLY A 25 6.23 10.21 -25.02
N SER A 26 5.97 10.36 -23.72
CA SER A 26 6.43 11.52 -22.96
C SER A 26 7.92 11.43 -22.62
N PHE A 27 8.60 12.57 -22.50
CA PHE A 27 9.99 12.63 -22.07
C PHE A 27 10.06 12.44 -20.55
N LYS A 28 10.44 11.22 -20.13
CA LYS A 28 10.57 10.85 -18.72
C LYS A 28 11.82 10.02 -18.47
N GLU A 29 12.65 10.51 -17.56
CA GLU A 29 13.78 9.77 -17.02
C GLU A 29 13.35 8.88 -15.83
N LYS A 30 14.22 7.95 -15.42
CA LYS A 30 13.98 7.03 -14.28
C LYS A 30 13.50 7.76 -13.03
N ASP A 31 14.19 8.84 -12.63
CA ASP A 31 13.88 9.57 -11.41
C ASP A 31 12.57 10.35 -11.50
N GLU A 32 12.17 10.74 -12.70
CA GLU A 32 10.85 11.33 -12.93
C GLU A 32 9.74 10.27 -12.89
N MET A 33 9.99 9.09 -13.46
CA MET A 33 9.07 7.95 -13.39
C MET A 33 8.87 7.47 -11.95
N GLN A 34 9.96 7.36 -11.19
CA GLN A 34 9.94 7.03 -9.78
C GLN A 34 9.05 8.00 -9.00
N ARG A 35 9.31 9.31 -9.11
CA ARG A 35 8.51 10.34 -8.42
C ARG A 35 7.05 10.31 -8.85
N TRP A 36 6.79 10.26 -10.16
CA TRP A 36 5.42 10.28 -10.68
C TRP A 36 4.61 9.08 -10.20
N LEU A 37 5.16 7.86 -10.26
CA LEU A 37 4.47 6.66 -9.82
C LEU A 37 4.31 6.62 -8.29
N GLN A 38 5.31 7.10 -7.54
CA GLN A 38 5.25 7.22 -6.09
C GLN A 38 4.17 8.22 -5.67
N ASP A 39 4.14 9.41 -6.25
CA ASP A 39 3.13 10.44 -5.97
C ASP A 39 1.73 9.95 -6.36
N TRP A 40 1.61 9.24 -7.49
CA TRP A 40 0.35 8.67 -7.92
C TRP A 40 -0.21 7.66 -6.90
N ILE A 41 0.61 6.70 -6.45
CA ILE A 41 0.15 5.65 -5.52
C ILE A 41 -0.14 6.20 -4.12
N LEU A 42 0.58 7.25 -3.69
CA LEU A 42 0.37 7.88 -2.39
C LEU A 42 -1.03 8.50 -2.24
N ASN A 43 -1.70 8.87 -3.34
CA ASN A 43 -3.10 9.33 -3.28
C ASN A 43 -4.08 8.26 -2.76
N TYR A 44 -3.67 6.98 -2.76
CA TYR A 44 -4.46 5.86 -2.28
C TYR A 44 -3.97 5.30 -0.94
N VAL A 45 -2.98 5.96 -0.34
CA VAL A 45 -2.45 5.63 0.98
C VAL A 45 -3.14 6.50 2.03
N ASP A 46 -3.56 5.88 3.11
CA ASP A 46 -4.07 6.56 4.29
C ASP A 46 -2.89 7.15 5.09
N GLY A 47 -2.90 8.47 5.29
CA GLY A 47 -1.82 9.19 5.98
C GLY A 47 -1.77 8.93 7.49
N ASP A 48 -2.89 8.56 8.11
CA ASP A 48 -2.95 8.15 9.52
C ASP A 48 -3.79 6.86 9.69
N PRO A 49 -3.21 5.71 9.32
CA PRO A 49 -3.92 4.43 9.39
C PRO A 49 -4.31 4.03 10.82
N ALA A 50 -3.75 4.64 11.86
CA ALA A 50 -4.06 4.26 13.24
C ALA A 50 -5.38 4.86 13.72
N HIS A 51 -5.73 6.08 13.25
CA HIS A 51 -6.90 6.83 13.72
C HIS A 51 -7.99 7.04 12.67
N SER A 52 -7.71 6.74 11.39
CA SER A 52 -8.66 6.88 10.30
C SER A 52 -9.92 6.03 10.47
N THR A 53 -11.06 6.59 10.05
CA THR A 53 -12.37 5.91 10.08
C THR A 53 -12.42 4.72 9.12
N GLU A 54 -13.35 3.80 9.33
CA GLU A 54 -13.56 2.66 8.41
C GLU A 54 -13.86 3.13 6.97
N THR A 55 -14.64 4.20 6.81
CA THR A 55 -14.94 4.80 5.51
C THR A 55 -13.68 5.30 4.82
N THR A 56 -12.79 5.99 5.55
CA THR A 56 -11.51 6.48 5.03
C THR A 56 -10.62 5.32 4.60
N LYS A 57 -10.51 4.27 5.42
CA LYS A 57 -9.73 3.06 5.10
C LYS A 57 -10.28 2.29 3.91
N ALA A 58 -11.59 2.34 3.69
CA ALA A 58 -12.22 1.73 2.51
C ALA A 58 -11.94 2.54 1.23
N GLN A 59 -11.90 3.87 1.32
CA GLN A 59 -11.57 4.76 0.19
C GLN A 59 -10.07 4.77 -0.13
N HIS A 60 -9.21 4.68 0.88
CA HIS A 60 -7.76 4.59 0.79
C HIS A 60 -7.29 3.21 1.25
N PRO A 61 -7.31 2.19 0.36
CA PRO A 61 -7.15 0.79 0.75
C PRO A 61 -5.73 0.42 1.22
N LEU A 62 -4.76 1.33 1.07
CA LEU A 62 -3.37 1.10 1.43
C LEU A 62 -3.01 1.83 2.73
N ALA A 63 -2.32 1.13 3.62
CA ALA A 63 -1.69 1.72 4.81
C ALA A 63 -0.28 2.25 4.51
N ALA A 64 0.39 1.69 3.49
CA ALA A 64 1.67 2.18 2.98
C ALA A 64 1.88 1.70 1.53
N ALA A 65 2.67 2.43 0.76
CA ALA A 65 3.07 2.02 -0.58
C ALA A 65 4.49 2.51 -0.90
N GLU A 66 5.26 1.67 -1.58
CA GLU A 66 6.59 1.98 -2.07
C GLU A 66 6.72 1.50 -3.51
N VAL A 67 7.31 2.36 -4.35
CA VAL A 67 7.61 2.05 -5.75
C VAL A 67 9.12 2.02 -5.92
N VAL A 68 9.63 1.05 -6.67
CA VAL A 68 11.03 0.99 -7.09
C VAL A 68 11.08 0.88 -8.61
N VAL A 69 11.64 1.90 -9.26
CA VAL A 69 11.86 1.93 -10.71
C VAL A 69 13.32 1.63 -11.03
N GLU A 70 13.54 0.69 -11.94
CA GLU A 70 14.83 0.25 -12.44
C GLU A 70 14.88 0.44 -13.96
N GLU A 71 15.99 0.94 -14.49
CA GLU A 71 16.22 1.00 -15.93
C GLU A 71 16.52 -0.38 -16.49
N VAL A 72 16.05 -0.64 -17.72
CA VAL A 72 16.38 -1.86 -18.44
C VAL A 72 17.68 -1.64 -19.21
N GLU A 73 18.75 -2.29 -18.75
CA GLU A 73 20.06 -2.21 -19.42
C GLU A 73 19.95 -2.64 -20.89
N GLY A 74 20.55 -1.85 -21.78
CA GLY A 74 20.53 -2.11 -23.21
C GLY A 74 19.25 -1.69 -23.94
N ASN A 75 18.24 -1.12 -23.25
CA ASN A 75 17.02 -0.65 -23.88
C ASN A 75 16.57 0.73 -23.36
N PRO A 76 17.10 1.83 -23.93
CA PRO A 76 16.77 3.19 -23.49
C PRO A 76 15.27 3.48 -23.55
N GLY A 77 14.74 4.10 -22.49
CA GLY A 77 13.31 4.42 -22.37
C GLY A 77 12.44 3.27 -21.86
N TYR A 78 13.01 2.08 -21.62
CA TYR A 78 12.32 0.98 -20.94
C TYR A 78 12.71 0.93 -19.47
N TYR A 79 11.70 0.83 -18.62
CA TYR A 79 11.85 0.77 -17.17
C TYR A 79 11.02 -0.38 -16.59
N ASN A 80 11.60 -1.08 -15.61
CA ASN A 80 10.89 -2.02 -14.75
C ASN A 80 10.44 -1.29 -13.49
N SER A 81 9.19 -1.48 -13.07
CA SER A 81 8.70 -0.93 -11.81
C SER A 81 8.18 -2.05 -10.90
N LYS A 82 8.54 -1.98 -9.62
CA LYS A 82 8.08 -2.89 -8.56
C LYS A 82 7.25 -2.07 -7.57
N PHE A 83 6.00 -2.46 -7.35
CA PHE A 83 5.10 -1.82 -6.39
C PHE A 83 4.94 -2.72 -5.16
N PHE A 84 5.34 -2.19 -4.00
CA PHE A 84 5.13 -2.81 -2.70
C PHE A 84 3.92 -2.14 -2.05
N LEU A 85 2.83 -2.89 -1.93
CA LEU A 85 1.54 -2.38 -1.45
C LEU A 85 1.20 -3.02 -0.11
N ARG A 86 1.08 -2.22 0.95
CA ARG A 86 0.66 -2.70 2.28
C ARG A 86 -0.82 -2.36 2.48
N PRO A 87 -1.75 -3.35 2.47
CA PRO A 87 -3.16 -3.09 2.70
C PRO A 87 -3.47 -2.84 4.19
N HIS A 88 -4.66 -2.34 4.48
CA HIS A 88 -5.20 -2.38 5.84
C HIS A 88 -5.50 -3.83 6.24
N TYR A 89 -5.01 -4.24 7.41
CA TYR A 89 -5.32 -5.57 7.93
C TYR A 89 -6.75 -5.62 8.45
N GLN A 90 -7.46 -6.66 8.02
CA GLN A 90 -8.78 -7.00 8.56
C GLN A 90 -8.58 -7.98 9.72
N LEU A 91 -9.27 -7.75 10.83
CA LEU A 91 -9.31 -8.67 11.95
C LEU A 91 -10.01 -9.96 11.50
N GLU A 92 -9.28 -11.07 11.44
CA GLU A 92 -9.85 -12.38 11.07
C GLU A 92 -10.15 -13.27 12.28
N GLY A 93 -9.45 -13.05 13.38
CA GLY A 93 -9.58 -13.86 14.58
C GLY A 93 -8.81 -13.27 15.74
N LEU A 94 -9.32 -13.52 16.94
CA LEU A 94 -8.72 -13.12 18.20
C LEU A 94 -8.88 -14.27 19.18
N THR A 95 -7.76 -14.80 19.68
CA THR A 95 -7.80 -15.79 20.77
C THR A 95 -7.75 -15.06 22.10
N VAL A 96 -8.79 -15.24 22.92
CA VAL A 96 -8.91 -14.56 24.21
C VAL A 96 -8.64 -15.56 25.34
N SER A 97 -7.72 -15.23 26.24
CA SER A 97 -7.53 -15.96 27.50
C SER A 97 -7.99 -15.12 28.67
N LEU A 98 -8.97 -15.60 29.43
CA LEU A 98 -9.47 -14.95 30.64
C LEU A 98 -8.73 -15.51 31.85
N ARG A 99 -8.29 -14.62 32.75
CA ARG A 99 -7.62 -15.01 34.00
C ARG A 99 -8.28 -14.29 35.16
N LEU A 100 -8.69 -15.04 36.19
CA LEU A 100 -9.10 -14.47 37.46
C LEU A 100 -7.84 -14.17 38.28
N VAL A 101 -7.61 -12.91 38.62
CA VAL A 101 -6.46 -12.47 39.42
C VAL A 101 -6.93 -11.55 40.53
N SER A 102 -6.34 -11.68 41.72
CA SER A 102 -6.64 -10.81 42.86
C SER A 102 -5.97 -9.43 42.75
N LYS A 103 -4.89 -9.31 41.98
CA LYS A 103 -4.21 -8.04 41.68
C LYS A 103 -3.84 -7.99 40.20
N LEU A 104 -4.16 -6.88 39.54
CA LEU A 104 -3.85 -6.66 38.13
C LEU A 104 -2.31 -6.61 37.89
N PRO A 105 -1.78 -7.33 36.88
CA PRO A 105 -0.35 -7.31 36.57
C PRO A 105 0.18 -5.94 36.16
N SER A 106 -0.61 -5.13 35.44
CA SER A 106 -0.23 -3.78 35.00
C SER A 106 -0.06 -2.79 36.16
N ALA A 107 -0.69 -3.06 37.31
CA ALA A 107 -0.61 -2.26 38.52
C ALA A 107 0.50 -2.74 39.49
N LYS A 108 1.36 -3.69 39.08
CA LYS A 108 2.49 -4.19 39.88
C LYS A 108 3.85 -3.52 39.58
N GLY A 109 3.83 -2.41 38.85
CA GLY A 109 4.98 -1.52 38.67
C GLY A 109 4.83 -0.23 39.48
N ALA A 110 4.86 -0.36 40.81
CA ALA A 110 5.19 0.69 41.79
C ALA A 110 5.61 -0.02 43.09
#